data_AF-A0A0A2BQ98-F1
#
_entry.id   AF-A0A0A2BQ98-F1
#
_cell.length_a   1.000
_cell.length_b   1.000
_cell.length_c   1.000
_cell.angle_alpha   90.00
_cell.angle_beta   90.00
_cell.angle_gamma   90.00
#
_symmetry.space_group_name_H-M   'P 1'
#
loop_
_entity.id
_entity.type
_entity.pdbx_description
1 polymer ?
#
loop_
_entity_poly.entity_id
_entity_poly.type
_entity_poly.pdbx_seq_one_letter_code
_entity_poly.pdbx_strand_id
1 'polypeptide(L)'
;MPPRRPLGNGASMDPRQGPRPTFLTLRDHGKVYVADLPNLSDGQLAHIAKEAEEVLTSLERRITDLEGDITNKDNDTLIKASTKHDVTLRFIRAIEGEQDHRRNNPALKDAATESLPRTFLEVARHRLPGATFDSLLREALEACAKEEDAKNSPPPEVVKDTSPPLKIVDLPSSNSTSSVLITD
;
A
#
# COMPACT_ATOMS: atom_id res chain seq x y z
N MET A 1 -48.20 -34.47 -25.90
CA MET A 1 -47.29 -35.02 -24.87
C MET A 1 -45.95 -35.34 -25.52
N PRO A 2 -44.84 -34.71 -25.07
CA PRO A 2 -43.49 -35.22 -25.28
C PRO A 2 -42.76 -35.51 -23.94
N PRO A 3 -41.67 -36.31 -23.96
CA PRO A 3 -41.36 -37.27 -22.89
C PRO A 3 -40.43 -36.73 -21.80
N ARG A 4 -40.61 -37.25 -20.58
CA ARG A 4 -39.67 -37.12 -19.45
C ARG A 4 -38.40 -37.92 -19.73
N ARG A 5 -37.22 -37.32 -19.55
CA ARG A 5 -35.93 -38.04 -19.44
C ARG A 5 -35.53 -38.17 -17.95
N PRO A 6 -34.89 -39.30 -17.55
CA PRO A 6 -34.62 -39.64 -16.16
C PRO A 6 -33.36 -38.98 -15.61
N LEU A 7 -33.26 -38.98 -14.28
CA LEU A 7 -32.23 -38.36 -13.45
C LEU A 7 -30.79 -38.78 -13.84
N GLY A 8 -29.95 -37.79 -14.09
CA GLY A 8 -28.50 -37.90 -14.02
C GLY A 8 -28.01 -37.26 -12.73
N ASN A 9 -27.65 -38.11 -11.78
CA ASN A 9 -26.95 -37.76 -10.54
C ASN A 9 -25.55 -37.25 -10.91
N GLY A 10 -25.31 -35.94 -10.80
CA GLY A 10 -24.02 -35.32 -11.14
C GLY A 10 -23.93 -33.95 -10.52
N ALA A 11 -22.88 -33.74 -9.71
CA ALA A 11 -22.53 -32.54 -8.98
C ALA A 11 -23.12 -31.23 -9.54
N SER A 12 -23.87 -30.53 -8.69
CA SER A 12 -24.30 -29.15 -8.90
C SER A 12 -23.09 -28.22 -8.95
N MET A 13 -22.42 -28.16 -10.10
CA MET A 13 -21.61 -27.00 -10.47
C MET A 13 -22.60 -25.93 -10.94
N ASP A 14 -23.01 -25.09 -10.00
CA ASP A 14 -23.84 -23.91 -10.25
C ASP A 14 -23.03 -22.88 -11.07
N PRO A 15 -23.42 -22.56 -12.32
CA PRO A 15 -22.74 -21.59 -13.15
C PRO A 15 -23.00 -20.13 -12.73
N ARG A 16 -23.70 -19.90 -11.60
CA ARG A 16 -23.96 -18.56 -11.03
C ARG A 16 -22.91 -18.08 -10.03
N GLN A 17 -21.90 -18.87 -9.72
CA GLN A 17 -20.81 -18.41 -8.86
C GLN A 17 -19.68 -17.85 -9.74
N GLY A 18 -19.72 -16.54 -9.97
CA GLY A 18 -18.50 -15.80 -10.31
C GLY A 18 -17.40 -16.10 -9.27
N PRO A 19 -16.11 -15.84 -9.57
CA PRO A 19 -15.00 -16.21 -8.70
C PRO A 19 -15.30 -15.77 -7.27
N ARG A 20 -15.52 -16.73 -6.35
CA ARG A 20 -15.77 -16.40 -4.95
C ARG A 20 -14.61 -15.53 -4.49
N PRO A 21 -14.88 -14.34 -3.91
CA PRO A 21 -13.82 -13.46 -3.44
C PRO A 21 -12.87 -14.24 -2.54
N THR A 22 -11.63 -14.41 -2.99
CA THR A 22 -10.59 -15.07 -2.21
C THR A 22 -10.17 -14.13 -1.10
N PHE A 23 -10.25 -14.63 0.13
CA PHE A 23 -9.78 -13.92 1.30
C PHE A 23 -8.91 -14.83 2.16
N LEU A 24 -7.96 -14.23 2.86
CA LEU A 24 -7.19 -14.88 3.90
C LEU A 24 -7.55 -14.25 5.24
N THR A 25 -7.65 -15.06 6.28
CA THR A 25 -7.81 -14.55 7.65
C THR A 25 -6.46 -14.60 8.34
N LEU A 26 -5.96 -13.41 8.60
CA LEU A 26 -4.68 -13.10 9.20
C LEU A 26 -4.91 -12.66 10.66
N ARG A 27 -3.93 -12.94 11.52
CA ARG A 27 -3.91 -12.58 12.94
C ARG A 27 -3.91 -11.07 13.16
N ASP A 28 -3.03 -10.35 12.48
CA ASP A 28 -2.80 -8.92 12.71
C ASP A 28 -3.65 -8.06 11.78
N HIS A 29 -3.97 -8.56 10.58
CA HIS A 29 -4.73 -7.83 9.57
C HIS A 29 -6.19 -8.28 9.43
N GLY A 30 -6.62 -9.33 10.14
CA GLY A 30 -7.98 -9.84 10.07
C GLY A 30 -8.31 -10.44 8.69
N LYS A 31 -9.52 -10.21 8.17
CA LYS A 31 -9.92 -10.73 6.86
C LYS A 31 -9.43 -9.79 5.76
N VAL A 32 -8.50 -10.28 4.93
CA VAL A 32 -7.96 -9.55 3.79
C VAL A 32 -8.47 -10.17 2.50
N TYR A 33 -9.09 -9.37 1.63
CA TYR A 33 -9.59 -9.82 0.33
C TYR A 33 -8.58 -9.49 -0.77
N VAL A 34 -8.48 -10.38 -1.77
CA VAL A 34 -7.64 -10.12 -2.96
C VAL A 34 -8.07 -8.85 -3.70
N ALA A 35 -9.36 -8.53 -3.69
CA ALA A 35 -9.90 -7.31 -4.31
C ALA A 35 -9.43 -6.01 -3.63
N ASP A 36 -8.97 -6.09 -2.38
CA ASP A 36 -8.53 -4.91 -1.62
C ASP A 36 -7.02 -4.65 -1.79
N LEU A 37 -6.24 -5.60 -2.33
CA LEU A 37 -4.80 -5.45 -2.50
C LEU A 37 -4.39 -4.16 -3.25
N PRO A 38 -5.08 -3.73 -4.32
CA PRO A 38 -4.75 -2.48 -5.01
C PRO A 38 -4.90 -1.23 -4.13
N ASN A 39 -5.71 -1.28 -3.09
CA ASN A 39 -5.96 -0.14 -2.19
C ASN A 39 -5.00 -0.09 -1.00
N LEU A 40 -4.16 -1.13 -0.82
CA LEU A 40 -3.20 -1.20 0.27
C LEU A 40 -1.89 -0.51 -0.10
N SER A 41 -1.21 0.09 0.87
CA SER A 41 0.15 0.61 0.68
C SER A 41 1.17 -0.51 0.52
N ASP A 42 2.35 -0.20 -0.05
CA ASP A 42 3.43 -1.20 -0.23
C ASP A 42 3.90 -1.81 1.10
N GLY A 43 3.96 -1.00 2.17
CA GLY A 43 4.29 -1.47 3.50
C GLY A 43 3.24 -2.44 4.06
N GLN A 44 1.95 -2.15 3.84
CA GLN A 44 0.87 -3.07 4.22
C GLN A 44 0.94 -4.37 3.42
N LEU A 45 1.15 -4.30 2.10
CA LEU A 45 1.32 -5.49 1.26
C LEU A 45 2.50 -6.34 1.72
N ALA A 46 3.63 -5.72 2.11
CA ALA A 46 4.79 -6.45 2.62
C ALA A 46 4.51 -7.15 3.96
N HIS A 47 3.82 -6.49 4.89
CA HIS A 47 3.45 -7.10 6.17
C HIS A 47 2.45 -8.25 6.00
N ILE A 48 1.43 -8.05 5.16
CA ILE A 48 0.43 -9.07 4.84
C ILE A 48 1.08 -10.27 4.14
N ALA A 49 2.03 -10.04 3.23
CA ALA A 49 2.79 -11.11 2.58
C ALA A 49 3.56 -11.95 3.61
N LYS A 50 4.31 -11.31 4.50
CA LYS A 50 5.05 -11.99 5.57
C LYS A 50 4.12 -12.83 6.44
N GLU A 51 2.98 -12.27 6.83
CA GLU A 51 2.02 -12.99 7.67
C GLU A 51 1.39 -14.18 6.92
N ALA A 52 1.10 -14.02 5.63
CA ALA A 52 0.62 -15.11 4.78
C ALA A 52 1.66 -16.22 4.62
N GLU A 53 2.95 -15.88 4.51
CA GLU A 53 4.06 -16.85 4.51
C GLU A 53 4.15 -17.61 5.84
N GLU A 54 4.03 -16.93 6.98
CA GLU A 54 3.99 -17.57 8.30
C GLU A 54 2.82 -18.57 8.42
N VAL A 55 1.65 -18.19 7.90
CA VAL A 55 0.48 -19.09 7.80
C VAL A 55 0.77 -20.27 6.88
N LEU A 56 1.43 -20.03 5.74
CA LEU A 56 1.78 -21.08 4.77
C LEU A 56 2.71 -22.11 5.41
N THR A 57 3.83 -21.67 6.02
CA THR A 57 4.78 -22.55 6.70
C THR A 57 4.12 -23.32 7.84
N SER A 58 3.20 -22.70 8.58
CA SER A 58 2.42 -23.38 9.61
C SER A 58 1.50 -24.48 9.03
N LEU A 59 0.91 -24.25 7.85
CA LEU A 59 0.08 -25.23 7.16
C LEU A 59 0.90 -26.37 6.59
N GLU A 60 2.04 -26.09 5.97
CA GLU A 60 2.97 -27.11 5.44
C GLU A 60 3.39 -28.08 6.53
N ARG A 61 3.86 -27.57 7.68
CA ARG A 61 4.21 -28.42 8.83
C ARG A 61 3.03 -29.28 9.29
N ARG A 62 1.85 -28.67 9.41
CA ARG A 62 0.64 -29.38 9.85
C ARG A 62 0.22 -30.47 8.86
N ILE A 63 0.36 -30.22 7.56
CA ILE A 63 0.06 -31.20 6.51
C ILE A 63 1.04 -32.38 6.63
N THR A 64 2.34 -32.11 6.74
CA THR A 64 3.36 -33.16 6.94
C THR A 64 3.09 -34.01 8.18
N ASP A 65 2.73 -33.38 9.30
CA ASP A 65 2.38 -34.09 10.55
C ASP A 65 1.15 -35.00 10.34
N LEU A 66 0.11 -34.51 9.65
CA LEU A 66 -1.11 -35.27 9.35
C LEU A 66 -0.90 -36.41 8.36
N GLU A 67 0.02 -36.25 7.40
CA GLU A 67 0.37 -37.30 6.42
C GLU A 67 1.21 -38.42 7.07
N GLY A 68 2.02 -38.10 8.08
CA GLY A 68 2.83 -39.07 8.81
C GLY A 68 2.02 -39.97 9.76
N ASP A 69 0.88 -39.50 10.26
CA ASP A 69 0.01 -40.22 11.18
C ASP A 69 -0.93 -41.20 10.44
N ILE A 70 -0.36 -42.31 9.95
CA ILE A 70 -1.04 -43.38 9.17
C ILE A 70 -2.23 -44.01 9.95
N THR A 71 -2.25 -43.89 11.27
CA THR A 71 -3.30 -44.45 12.15
C THR A 71 -4.53 -43.55 12.28
N ASN A 72 -4.42 -42.26 11.95
CA ASN A 72 -5.52 -41.31 12.09
C ASN A 72 -6.31 -41.15 10.78
N LYS A 73 -7.64 -41.32 10.87
CA LYS A 73 -8.59 -41.09 9.77
C LYS A 73 -8.90 -39.60 9.55
N ASP A 74 -7.95 -38.71 9.85
CA ASP A 74 -8.13 -37.26 9.77
C ASP A 74 -8.04 -36.72 8.34
N ASN A 75 -8.49 -37.52 7.36
CA ASN A 75 -8.52 -37.16 5.94
C ASN A 75 -9.30 -35.86 5.70
N ASP A 76 -10.39 -35.61 6.42
CA ASP A 76 -11.15 -34.36 6.29
C ASP A 76 -10.36 -33.15 6.80
N THR A 77 -9.59 -33.32 7.87
CA THR A 77 -8.69 -32.29 8.40
C THR A 77 -7.53 -32.03 7.44
N LEU A 78 -6.96 -33.09 6.85
CA LEU A 78 -5.92 -33.00 5.83
C LEU A 78 -6.44 -32.26 4.59
N ILE A 79 -7.60 -32.66 4.05
CA ILE A 79 -8.24 -31.99 2.90
C ILE A 79 -8.45 -30.50 3.19
N LYS A 80 -8.94 -30.14 4.38
CA LYS A 80 -9.11 -28.73 4.78
C LYS A 80 -7.78 -27.99 4.88
N ALA A 81 -6.75 -28.62 5.45
CA ALA A 81 -5.42 -28.03 5.56
C ALA A 81 -4.79 -27.79 4.19
N SER A 82 -4.82 -28.79 3.30
CA SER A 82 -4.35 -28.69 1.92
C SER A 82 -5.14 -27.65 1.12
N THR A 83 -6.46 -27.62 1.26
CA THR A 83 -7.29 -26.58 0.60
C THR A 83 -6.91 -25.19 1.09
N LYS A 84 -6.70 -25.02 2.40
CA LYS A 84 -6.30 -23.73 2.96
C LYS A 84 -4.89 -23.35 2.47
N HIS A 85 -3.96 -24.30 2.40
CA HIS A 85 -2.62 -24.11 1.85
C HIS A 85 -2.69 -23.59 0.40
N ASP A 86 -3.49 -24.21 -0.46
CA ASP A 86 -3.65 -23.77 -1.85
C ASP A 86 -4.30 -22.40 -2.00
N VAL A 87 -5.21 -22.05 -1.09
CA VAL A 87 -5.78 -20.70 -1.01
C VAL A 87 -4.72 -19.70 -0.58
N THR A 88 -3.92 -20.00 0.45
CA THR A 88 -2.82 -19.15 0.91
C THR A 88 -1.77 -18.94 -0.18
N LEU A 89 -1.38 -19.99 -0.91
CA LEU A 89 -0.45 -19.88 -2.05
C LEU A 89 -0.96 -18.94 -3.13
N ARG A 90 -2.24 -19.08 -3.52
CA ARG A 90 -2.85 -18.18 -4.51
C ARG A 90 -2.94 -16.75 -4.00
N PHE A 91 -3.18 -16.57 -2.70
CA PHE A 91 -3.20 -15.26 -2.06
C PHE A 91 -1.83 -14.59 -2.11
N ILE A 92 -0.75 -15.31 -1.77
CA ILE A 92 0.63 -14.81 -1.87
C ILE A 92 0.95 -14.40 -3.31
N ARG A 93 0.64 -15.26 -4.30
CA ARG A 93 0.84 -14.92 -5.72
C ARG A 93 0.06 -13.68 -6.16
N ALA A 94 -1.12 -13.43 -5.60
CA ALA A 94 -1.87 -12.23 -5.89
C ALA A 94 -1.17 -10.98 -5.34
N ILE A 95 -0.54 -11.08 -4.16
CA ILE A 95 0.28 -10.00 -3.60
C ILE A 95 1.51 -9.75 -4.46
N GLU A 96 2.23 -10.80 -4.84
CA GLU A 96 3.41 -10.69 -5.72
C GLU A 96 3.04 -10.05 -7.06
N GLY A 97 1.95 -10.50 -7.68
CA GLY A 97 1.44 -9.93 -8.92
C GLY A 97 1.09 -8.44 -8.80
N GLU A 98 0.48 -8.03 -7.68
CA GLU A 98 0.19 -6.63 -7.39
C GLU A 98 1.48 -5.82 -7.18
N GLN A 99 2.45 -6.34 -6.44
CA GLN A 99 3.75 -5.69 -6.22
C GLN A 99 4.55 -5.54 -7.53
N ASP A 100 4.53 -6.54 -8.40
CA ASP A 100 5.19 -6.50 -9.70
C ASP A 100 4.47 -5.55 -10.66
N HIS A 101 3.15 -5.52 -10.66
CA HIS A 101 2.35 -4.56 -11.41
C HIS A 101 2.74 -3.12 -11.02
N ARG A 102 2.87 -2.89 -9.72
CA ARG A 102 3.31 -1.64 -9.12
C ARG A 102 4.73 -1.24 -9.50
N ARG A 103 5.67 -2.17 -9.56
CA ARG A 103 7.08 -1.93 -9.92
C ARG A 103 7.26 -1.67 -11.41
N ASN A 104 6.46 -2.34 -12.24
CA ASN A 104 6.56 -2.27 -13.70
C ASN A 104 5.63 -1.23 -14.33
N ASN A 105 5.10 -0.30 -13.54
CA ASN A 105 4.18 0.72 -14.04
C ASN A 105 4.84 1.60 -15.13
N PRO A 106 4.34 1.57 -16.38
CA PRO A 106 4.91 2.36 -17.47
C PRO A 106 4.76 3.87 -17.22
N ALA A 107 3.69 4.32 -16.57
CA ALA A 107 3.48 5.74 -16.27
C ALA A 107 4.58 6.31 -15.37
N LEU A 108 5.10 5.50 -14.44
CA LEU A 108 6.25 5.88 -13.61
C LEU A 108 7.54 5.98 -14.42
N LYS A 109 7.74 5.09 -15.39
CA LYS A 109 8.91 5.13 -16.28
C LYS A 109 8.88 6.36 -17.17
N ASP A 110 7.73 6.66 -17.76
CA ASP A 110 7.54 7.84 -18.61
C ASP A 110 7.73 9.13 -17.79
N ALA A 111 7.12 9.22 -16.60
CA ALA A 111 7.29 10.37 -15.71
C ALA A 111 8.75 10.57 -15.27
N ALA A 112 9.50 9.49 -15.05
CA ALA A 112 10.93 9.52 -14.72
C ALA A 112 11.80 10.05 -15.86
N THR A 113 11.39 9.85 -17.11
CA THR A 113 12.09 10.47 -18.26
C THR A 113 11.78 11.96 -18.41
N GLU A 114 10.62 12.42 -17.93
CA GLU A 114 10.19 13.81 -18.03
C GLU A 114 10.80 14.69 -16.92
N SER A 115 10.54 14.37 -15.64
CA SER A 115 11.12 15.08 -14.50
C SER A 115 10.90 14.39 -13.15
N LEU A 116 11.77 14.67 -12.18
CA LEU A 116 11.65 14.14 -10.81
C LEU A 116 10.35 14.57 -10.09
N PRO A 117 9.89 15.85 -10.13
CA PRO A 117 8.62 16.23 -9.50
C PRO A 117 7.40 15.50 -10.09
N ARG A 118 7.40 15.31 -11.41
CA ARG A 118 6.36 14.54 -12.11
C ARG A 118 6.36 13.09 -11.66
N THR A 119 7.54 12.48 -11.54
CA THR A 119 7.69 11.11 -11.01
C THR A 119 7.12 11.00 -9.60
N PHE A 120 7.44 11.95 -8.71
CA PHE A 120 6.95 11.94 -7.34
C PHE A 120 5.42 12.04 -7.27
N LEU A 121 4.81 12.93 -8.06
CA LEU A 121 3.35 13.04 -8.15
C LEU A 121 2.71 11.77 -8.71
N GLU A 122 3.33 11.15 -9.71
CA GLU A 122 2.83 9.91 -10.30
C GLU A 122 2.93 8.73 -9.32
N VAL A 123 4.00 8.65 -8.52
CA VAL A 123 4.11 7.71 -7.40
C VAL A 123 3.01 7.97 -6.39
N ALA A 124 2.85 9.22 -5.93
CA ALA A 124 1.84 9.57 -4.94
C ALA A 124 0.41 9.22 -5.41
N ARG A 125 0.10 9.51 -6.67
CA ARG A 125 -1.19 9.19 -7.31
C ARG A 125 -1.47 7.68 -7.35
N HIS A 126 -0.44 6.86 -7.52
CA HIS A 126 -0.55 5.41 -7.55
C HIS A 126 -0.48 4.74 -6.16
N ARG A 127 0.11 5.40 -5.16
CA ARG A 127 0.31 4.82 -3.82
C ARG A 127 -0.72 5.26 -2.79
N LEU A 128 -1.36 6.41 -3.00
CA LEU A 128 -2.38 6.93 -2.12
C LEU A 128 -3.77 6.61 -2.68
N PRO A 129 -4.77 6.32 -1.83
CA PRO A 129 -6.16 6.30 -2.26
C PRO A 129 -6.50 7.61 -2.98
N GLY A 130 -7.23 7.55 -4.10
CA GLY A 130 -7.47 8.73 -4.96
C GLY A 130 -8.03 9.94 -4.20
N ALA A 131 -8.99 9.71 -3.29
CA ALA A 131 -9.54 10.77 -2.44
C ALA A 131 -8.50 11.41 -1.52
N THR A 132 -7.53 10.64 -1.02
CA THR A 132 -6.43 11.14 -0.18
C THR A 132 -5.44 11.95 -1.00
N PHE A 133 -5.04 11.44 -2.18
CA PHE A 133 -4.15 12.16 -3.09
C PHE A 133 -4.76 13.52 -3.50
N ASP A 134 -6.00 13.52 -3.98
CA ASP A 134 -6.68 14.74 -4.44
C ASP A 134 -6.86 15.77 -3.32
N SER A 135 -7.11 15.29 -2.09
CA SER A 135 -7.25 16.18 -0.93
C SER A 135 -5.91 16.82 -0.54
N LEU A 136 -4.83 16.03 -0.47
CA LEU A 136 -3.48 16.54 -0.18
C LEU A 136 -2.97 17.48 -1.27
N LEU A 137 -3.23 17.15 -2.54
CA LEU A 137 -2.84 17.99 -3.67
C LEU A 137 -3.58 19.34 -3.63
N ARG A 138 -4.89 19.33 -3.37
CA ARG A 138 -5.69 20.55 -3.24
C ARG A 138 -5.18 21.41 -2.09
N GLU A 139 -4.95 20.82 -0.92
CA GLU A 139 -4.44 21.51 0.25
C GLU A 139 -3.09 22.20 -0.03
N ALA A 140 -2.16 21.49 -0.67
CA ALA A 140 -0.87 22.05 -1.05
C ALA A 140 -1.01 23.23 -2.02
N LEU A 141 -1.89 23.12 -3.02
CA LEU A 141 -2.15 24.20 -3.99
C LEU A 141 -2.79 25.42 -3.32
N GLU A 142 -3.75 25.22 -2.41
CA GLU A 142 -4.37 26.29 -1.64
C GLU A 142 -3.37 27.00 -0.71
N ALA A 143 -2.43 26.27 -0.12
CA ALA A 143 -1.36 26.84 0.69
C ALA A 143 -0.44 27.74 -0.15
N CYS A 144 -0.03 27.29 -1.34
CA CYS A 144 0.76 28.10 -2.27
C CYS A 144 0.01 29.36 -2.72
N ALA A 145 -1.29 29.26 -3.05
CA ALA A 145 -2.09 30.42 -3.45
C ALA A 145 -2.16 31.48 -2.33
N LYS A 146 -2.36 31.05 -1.07
CA LYS A 146 -2.35 31.95 0.09
C LYS A 146 -1.01 32.65 0.30
N GLU A 147 0.11 31.96 0.05
CA GLU A 147 1.44 32.56 0.11
C GLU A 147 1.67 33.60 -1.00
N GLU A 148 1.15 33.36 -2.21
CA GLU A 148 1.22 34.35 -3.31
C GLU A 148 0.35 35.57 -3.02
N ASP A 149 -0.86 35.38 -2.50
CA ASP A 149 -1.75 36.48 -2.08
C ASP A 149 -1.12 37.33 -0.98
N ALA A 150 -0.45 36.71 0.01
CA ALA A 150 0.25 37.41 1.08
C ALA A 150 1.49 38.20 0.58
N LYS A 151 2.16 37.73 -0.47
CA LYS A 151 3.28 38.44 -1.12
C LYS A 151 2.82 39.57 -2.03
N ASN A 152 1.63 39.47 -2.61
CA ASN A 152 1.03 40.47 -3.49
C ASN A 152 0.12 41.48 -2.77
N SER A 153 -0.22 41.26 -1.49
CA SER A 153 -0.90 42.27 -0.67
C SER A 153 0.02 43.48 -0.41
N PRO A 154 -0.49 44.72 -0.55
CA PRO A 154 0.31 45.92 -0.29
C PRO A 154 0.82 45.91 1.16
N PRO A 155 2.01 46.48 1.43
CA PRO A 155 2.51 46.60 2.79
C PRO A 155 1.45 47.28 3.67
N PRO A 156 1.21 46.82 4.91
CA PRO A 156 0.34 47.55 5.81
C PRO A 156 0.87 48.99 5.92
N GLU A 157 0.00 49.96 5.64
CA GLU A 157 0.34 51.37 5.79
C GLU A 157 0.87 51.59 7.20
N VAL A 158 2.17 51.87 7.28
CA VAL A 158 2.87 52.16 8.53
C VAL A 158 2.32 53.50 9.03
N VAL A 159 1.35 53.44 9.94
CA VAL A 159 0.98 54.60 10.76
C VAL A 159 2.25 54.98 11.53
N LYS A 160 2.83 56.14 11.17
CA LYS A 160 4.01 56.72 11.82
C LYS A 160 3.67 57.06 13.28
N ASP A 161 3.90 56.12 14.18
CA ASP A 161 4.08 56.45 15.58
C ASP A 161 5.51 56.95 15.79
N THR A 162 5.60 58.22 16.18
CA THR A 162 6.84 58.91 16.52
C THR A 162 7.37 58.42 17.86
N SER A 163 8.44 57.62 17.85
CA SER A 163 9.30 57.37 19.02
C SER A 163 10.78 57.63 18.69
N PRO A 164 11.56 58.25 19.59
CA PRO A 164 12.92 58.73 19.30
C PRO A 164 13.95 57.59 19.15
N PRO A 165 15.09 57.82 18.46
CA PRO A 165 15.94 56.77 17.92
C PRO A 165 16.78 56.06 19.00
N LEU A 166 16.68 54.74 19.04
CA LEU A 166 17.60 53.88 19.77
C LEU A 166 18.94 53.78 19.02
N LYS A 167 20.05 54.12 19.70
CA LYS A 167 21.41 53.93 19.21
C LYS A 167 21.72 52.43 19.16
N ILE A 168 21.87 51.90 17.95
CA ILE A 168 22.37 50.56 17.70
C ILE A 168 23.90 50.58 17.89
N VAL A 169 24.40 49.71 18.76
CA VAL A 169 25.84 49.42 18.91
C VAL A 169 26.07 48.07 18.25
N ASP A 170 26.87 48.05 17.18
CA ASP A 170 27.24 46.83 16.48
C ASP A 170 28.19 45.97 17.34
N LEU A 171 27.85 44.69 17.55
CA LEU A 171 28.79 43.69 18.04
C LEU A 171 29.43 42.96 16.84
N PRO A 172 30.75 42.69 16.85
CA PRO A 172 31.44 42.05 15.74
C PRO A 172 31.04 40.57 15.59
N SER A 173 30.69 40.20 14.36
CA SER A 173 30.39 38.84 13.91
C SER A 173 31.58 37.90 14.10
N SER A 174 31.41 36.83 14.89
CA SER A 174 32.35 35.71 14.90
C SER A 174 31.96 34.71 13.82
N ASN A 175 32.71 34.74 12.71
CA ASN A 175 32.70 33.68 11.70
C ASN A 175 33.35 32.43 12.31
N SER A 176 32.55 31.41 12.64
CA SER A 176 33.06 30.07 12.91
C SER A 176 32.95 29.22 11.65
N THR A 177 34.04 29.16 10.89
CA THR A 177 34.26 28.19 9.82
C THR A 177 34.73 26.87 10.44
N SER A 178 33.86 25.86 10.48
CA SER A 178 34.27 24.50 10.85
C SER A 178 34.89 23.80 9.64
N SER A 179 36.22 23.67 9.64
CA SER A 179 36.96 22.84 8.69
C SER A 179 36.93 21.37 9.13
N VAL A 180 36.42 20.48 8.28
CA VAL A 180 36.47 19.02 8.46
C VAL A 180 37.81 18.51 7.93
N LEU A 181 38.59 17.86 8.80
CA LEU A 181 39.79 17.11 8.43
C LEU A 181 39.38 15.67 8.07
N ILE A 182 39.70 15.25 6.86
CA ILE A 182 39.71 13.84 6.43
C ILE A 182 41.15 13.35 6.62
N THR A 183 41.33 12.23 7.32
CA THR A 183 42.61 11.50 7.39
C THR A 183 42.47 10.19 6.60
N ASP A 184 43.50 9.89 5.81
CA ASP A 184 43.73 8.65 5.04
C ASP A 184 43.52 7.36 5.85
#